data_AF-F0GJV1-F1
#
_entry.id   AF-F0GJV1-F1
#
_cell.length_a   1.000
_cell.length_b   1.000
_cell.length_c   1.000
_cell.angle_alpha   90.00
_cell.angle_beta   90.00
_cell.angle_gamma   90.00
#
_symmetry.space_group_name_H-M   'P 1'
#
loop_
_entity.id
_entity.type
_entity.pdbx_description
1 polymer ?
#
loop_
_entity_poly.entity_id
_entity_poly.type
_entity_poly.pdbx_seq_one_letter_code
_entity_poly.pdbx_strand_id
1 'polypeptide(L)'
;MEESMQFTQAIVRRPAPSCGAGLTPAELGAPDYDKTLTQFHAYCDALRRLGVELTELPPLEAFPDSHFVEDVAVVTPEFAVITRPGAPARRGETAHIEAALAAHRELLPMR
;
A
#
# COMPACT_ATOMS: atom_id res chain seq x y z
N MET A 1 -17.84 21.82 -17.32
CA MET A 1 -17.89 21.41 -15.91
C MET A 1 -16.89 20.29 -15.78
N GLU A 2 -15.83 20.50 -15.03
CA GLU A 2 -14.82 19.48 -14.77
C GLU A 2 -15.47 18.47 -13.81
N GLU A 3 -15.69 17.23 -14.28
CA GLU A 3 -16.16 16.17 -13.39
C GLU A 3 -15.12 15.97 -12.29
N SER A 4 -15.50 16.22 -11.04
CA SER A 4 -14.64 15.92 -9.91
C SER A 4 -14.44 14.41 -9.86
N MET A 5 -13.22 13.95 -10.15
CA MET A 5 -12.88 12.54 -10.03
C MET A 5 -12.94 12.13 -8.56
N GLN A 6 -13.88 11.26 -8.21
CA GLN A 6 -14.01 10.69 -6.86
C GLN A 6 -13.38 9.30 -6.82
N PHE A 7 -12.54 9.04 -5.83
CA PHE A 7 -12.02 7.70 -5.58
C PHE A 7 -13.08 6.85 -4.88
N THR A 8 -13.38 5.68 -5.45
CA THR A 8 -14.38 4.74 -4.90
C THR A 8 -13.74 3.47 -4.34
N GLN A 9 -12.46 3.23 -4.62
CA GLN A 9 -11.74 2.02 -4.25
C GLN A 9 -10.34 2.37 -3.73
N ALA A 10 -9.85 1.60 -2.77
CA ALA A 10 -8.45 1.65 -2.34
C ALA A 10 -7.92 0.25 -2.03
N ILE A 11 -6.65 0.04 -2.32
CA ILE A 11 -5.91 -1.15 -1.91
C ILE A 11 -5.09 -0.75 -0.68
N VAL A 12 -5.19 -1.55 0.37
CA VAL A 12 -4.40 -1.41 1.59
C VAL A 12 -3.72 -2.74 1.89
N ARG A 13 -2.59 -2.74 2.58
CA ARG A 13 -1.98 -3.97 3.08
C ARG A 13 -1.85 -3.91 4.59
N ARG A 14 -2.26 -4.98 5.25
CA ARG A 14 -2.11 -5.11 6.69
C ARG A 14 -0.61 -5.08 7.08
N PRO A 15 -0.20 -4.29 8.07
CA PRO A 15 1.16 -4.33 8.61
C PRO A 15 1.55 -5.73 9.07
N ALA A 16 2.78 -6.15 8.77
CA ALA A 16 3.35 -7.38 9.28
C ALA A 16 3.88 -7.18 10.72
N PRO A 17 3.92 -8.22 11.56
CA PRO A 17 4.66 -8.19 12.84
C PRO A 17 6.09 -7.66 12.71
N SER A 18 6.75 -7.91 11.58
CA SER A 18 8.07 -7.37 11.26
C SER A 18 8.13 -5.85 11.02
N CYS A 19 7.02 -5.10 11.04
CA CYS A 19 6.99 -3.66 10.69
C CYS A 19 7.91 -2.79 11.57
N GLY A 20 8.23 -3.25 12.78
CA GLY A 20 9.22 -2.61 13.66
C GLY A 20 10.64 -2.52 13.06
N ALA A 21 10.95 -3.38 12.08
CA ALA A 21 12.23 -3.42 11.36
C ALA A 21 12.19 -2.65 10.02
N GLY A 22 11.16 -1.81 9.80
CA GLY A 22 11.02 -0.97 8.62
C GLY A 22 12.14 0.06 8.46
N LEU A 23 12.31 0.55 7.22
CA LEU A 23 13.31 1.56 6.90
C LEU A 23 12.92 2.93 7.47
N THR A 24 13.79 3.54 8.26
CA THR A 24 13.56 4.89 8.79
C THR A 24 14.87 5.68 8.90
N PRO A 25 14.89 6.97 8.50
CA PRO A 25 15.97 7.88 8.82
C PRO A 25 15.82 8.54 10.20
N ALA A 26 14.71 8.29 10.92
CA ALA A 26 14.36 8.97 12.16
C ALA A 26 14.82 8.21 13.41
N GLU A 27 15.19 8.96 14.46
CA GLU A 27 15.59 8.42 15.76
C GLU A 27 14.42 8.42 16.77
N LEU A 28 13.25 7.92 16.36
CA LEU A 28 12.02 7.90 17.19
C LEU A 28 11.76 6.53 17.86
N GLY A 29 12.62 5.55 17.63
CA GLY A 29 12.42 4.16 18.04
C GLY A 29 11.61 3.34 17.03
N ALA A 30 11.57 2.03 17.25
CA ALA A 30 10.82 1.11 16.40
C ALA A 30 9.30 1.25 16.64
N PRO A 31 8.47 1.16 15.58
CA PRO A 31 7.02 1.07 15.72
C PRO A 31 6.59 -0.10 16.61
N ASP A 32 5.63 0.15 17.50
CA ASP A 32 4.94 -0.88 18.28
C ASP A 32 3.86 -1.55 17.41
N TYR A 33 3.94 -2.87 17.25
CA TYR A 33 3.09 -3.59 16.30
C TYR A 33 1.60 -3.50 16.63
N ASP A 34 1.20 -3.69 17.90
CA ASP A 34 -0.21 -3.67 18.30
C ASP A 34 -0.81 -2.27 18.12
N LYS A 35 -0.04 -1.23 18.43
CA LYS A 35 -0.42 0.17 18.17
C LYS A 35 -0.50 0.46 16.68
N THR A 36 0.47 -0.01 15.88
CA THR A 36 0.44 0.13 14.42
C THR A 36 -0.79 -0.54 13.81
N LEU A 37 -1.15 -1.74 14.28
CA LEU A 37 -2.35 -2.45 13.82
C LEU A 37 -3.64 -1.71 14.20
N THR A 38 -3.70 -1.18 15.43
CA THR A 38 -4.82 -0.34 15.88
C THR A 38 -4.98 0.90 15.00
N GLN A 39 -3.88 1.57 14.67
CA GLN A 39 -3.88 2.75 13.79
C GLN A 39 -4.27 2.39 12.35
N PHE A 40 -3.79 1.25 11.83
CA PHE A 40 -4.15 0.74 10.51
C PHE A 40 -5.66 0.48 10.40
N HIS A 41 -6.28 -0.16 11.40
CA HIS A 41 -7.73 -0.36 11.40
C HIS A 41 -8.49 0.96 11.45
N ALA A 42 -8.05 1.92 12.27
CA ALA A 42 -8.65 3.25 12.32
C ALA A 42 -8.56 3.99 10.97
N TYR A 43 -7.43 3.86 10.27
CA TYR A 43 -7.24 4.39 8.92
C TYR A 43 -8.21 3.74 7.91
N CYS A 44 -8.32 2.41 7.93
CA CYS A 44 -9.25 1.68 7.06
C CYS A 44 -10.71 2.08 7.33
N ASP A 45 -11.10 2.22 8.59
CA ASP A 45 -12.45 2.65 8.95
C ASP A 45 -12.74 4.09 8.51
N ALA A 46 -11.76 4.98 8.56
CA ALA A 46 -11.89 6.33 8.02
C ALA A 46 -12.17 6.31 6.51
N LEU A 47 -11.44 5.49 5.73
CA LEU A 47 -11.69 5.33 4.29
C LEU A 47 -13.08 4.76 4.00
N ARG A 48 -13.50 3.72 4.73
CA ARG A 48 -14.84 3.13 4.57
C ARG A 48 -15.95 4.14 4.86
N ARG A 49 -15.78 5.02 5.87
CA ARG A 49 -16.74 6.10 6.19
C ARG A 49 -16.86 7.14 5.09
N LEU A 50 -15.83 7.30 4.25
CA LEU A 50 -15.85 8.14 3.06
C LEU A 50 -16.50 7.44 1.85
N GLY A 51 -16.98 6.20 2.01
CA GLY A 51 -17.61 5.43 0.93
C GLY A 51 -16.63 4.70 0.02
N VAL A 52 -15.36 4.58 0.42
CA VAL A 52 -14.31 3.87 -0.34
C VAL A 52 -14.37 2.37 -0.03
N GLU A 53 -14.49 1.54 -1.07
CA GLU A 53 -14.35 0.10 -0.97
C GLU A 53 -12.88 -0.30 -0.79
N LEU A 54 -12.58 -1.15 0.19
CA LEU A 54 -11.21 -1.54 0.51
C LEU A 54 -10.90 -2.98 0.10
N THR A 55 -9.87 -3.13 -0.70
CA THR A 55 -9.17 -4.41 -0.90
C THR A 55 -8.02 -4.48 0.10
N GLU A 56 -8.20 -5.24 1.18
CA GLU A 56 -7.17 -5.46 2.21
C GLU A 56 -6.33 -6.70 1.87
N LEU A 57 -5.03 -6.48 1.62
CA LEU A 57 -4.06 -7.53 1.32
C LEU A 57 -3.43 -8.08 2.60
N PRO A 58 -3.07 -9.38 2.63
CA PRO A 58 -2.41 -9.98 3.78
C PRO A 58 -1.02 -9.37 4.03
N PRO A 59 -0.51 -9.41 5.27
CA PRO A 59 0.84 -8.94 5.58
C PRO A 59 1.89 -9.76 4.85
N LEU A 60 3.06 -9.17 4.60
CA LEU A 60 4.23 -9.85 4.06
C LEU A 60 5.38 -9.78 5.05
N GLU A 61 5.62 -10.87 5.79
CA GLU A 61 6.63 -10.89 6.86
C GLU A 61 8.04 -10.54 6.37
N ALA A 62 8.38 -10.96 5.15
CA ALA A 62 9.68 -10.69 4.53
C ALA A 62 9.90 -9.22 4.14
N PHE A 63 8.86 -8.39 4.18
CA PHE A 63 8.88 -6.99 3.76
C PHE A 63 8.23 -6.11 4.86
N PRO A 64 9.01 -5.67 5.86
CA PRO A 64 8.52 -4.84 6.98
C PRO A 64 7.71 -3.60 6.56
N ASP A 65 8.11 -2.98 5.45
CA ASP A 65 7.52 -1.75 4.90
C ASP A 65 6.35 -2.00 3.93
N SER A 66 5.97 -3.26 3.69
CA SER A 66 4.99 -3.62 2.65
C SER A 66 3.58 -3.05 2.83
N HIS A 67 3.26 -2.54 4.02
CA HIS A 67 2.01 -1.82 4.27
C HIS A 67 1.97 -0.45 3.56
N PHE A 68 3.11 0.10 3.16
CA PHE A 68 3.22 1.27 2.29
C PHE A 68 3.07 0.90 0.80
N VAL A 69 1.86 0.49 0.43
CA VAL A 69 1.53 0.05 -0.94
C VAL A 69 1.62 1.16 -1.99
N GLU A 70 1.69 2.42 -1.58
CA GLU A 70 1.84 3.59 -2.47
C GLU A 70 3.15 3.52 -3.28
N ASP A 71 4.23 3.00 -2.70
CA ASP A 71 5.54 3.03 -3.36
C ASP A 71 5.67 2.01 -4.49
N VAL A 72 4.85 0.97 -4.52
CA VAL A 72 4.98 -0.17 -5.46
C VAL A 72 4.14 0.00 -6.73
N ALA A 73 3.22 0.95 -6.75
CA ALA A 73 2.44 1.27 -7.94
C ALA A 73 1.92 2.71 -7.98
N VAL A 74 1.85 3.28 -9.18
CA VAL A 74 1.15 4.54 -9.46
C VAL A 74 -0.09 4.23 -10.30
N VAL A 75 -1.27 4.66 -9.87
CA VAL A 75 -2.55 4.32 -10.52
C VAL A 75 -3.18 5.57 -11.14
N THR A 76 -3.58 5.47 -12.40
CA THR A 76 -4.35 6.47 -13.14
C THR A 76 -5.75 5.93 -13.46
N PRO A 77 -6.65 6.76 -14.02
CA PRO A 77 -7.93 6.27 -14.54
C PRO A 77 -7.78 5.19 -15.62
N GLU A 78 -6.74 5.25 -16.44
CA GLU A 78 -6.53 4.40 -17.62
C GLU A 78 -5.64 3.19 -17.34
N PHE A 79 -4.56 3.36 -16.56
CA PHE A 79 -3.57 2.30 -16.33
C PHE A 79 -2.96 2.38 -14.92
N ALA A 80 -2.22 1.34 -14.54
CA ALA A 80 -1.37 1.35 -13.37
C ALA A 80 0.08 1.04 -13.77
N VAL A 81 1.03 1.80 -13.25
CA VAL A 81 2.46 1.55 -13.44
C VAL A 81 2.97 0.79 -12.22
N ILE A 82 3.50 -0.41 -12.43
CA ILE A 82 4.28 -1.12 -11.41
C ILE A 82 5.65 -0.46 -11.32
N THR A 83 5.97 0.09 -10.15
CA THR A 83 7.18 0.89 -9.97
C THR A 83 8.41 0.01 -9.78
N ARG A 84 9.55 0.64 -9.52
CA ARG A 84 10.77 0.00 -9.04
C ARG A 84 11.26 0.72 -7.78
N PRO A 85 10.84 0.29 -6.57
CA PRO A 85 11.22 0.95 -5.33
C PRO A 85 12.74 1.21 -5.24
N GLY A 86 13.09 2.43 -4.81
CA GLY A 86 14.48 2.86 -4.70
C GLY A 86 15.27 2.01 -3.70
N ALA A 87 14.65 1.70 -2.56
CA ALA A 87 15.19 0.81 -1.53
C ALA A 87 15.26 -0.65 -2.05
N PRO A 88 16.45 -1.27 -2.14
CA PRO A 88 16.58 -2.63 -2.64
C PRO A 88 15.75 -3.67 -1.87
N ALA A 89 15.62 -3.50 -0.55
CA ALA A 89 14.83 -4.39 0.31
C ALA A 89 13.34 -4.42 -0.06
N ARG A 90 12.82 -3.36 -0.69
CA ARG A 90 11.40 -3.20 -1.05
C ARG A 90 11.06 -3.63 -2.47
N ARG A 91 12.05 -3.91 -3.31
CA ARG A 91 11.82 -4.23 -4.74
C ARG A 91 11.02 -5.50 -4.96
N GLY A 92 11.05 -6.44 -4.02
CA GLY A 92 10.25 -7.67 -4.10
C GLY A 92 8.76 -7.46 -3.85
N GLU A 93 8.36 -6.33 -3.25
CA GLU A 93 6.96 -6.05 -2.90
C GLU A 93 6.05 -5.89 -4.13
N THR A 94 6.61 -5.47 -5.28
CA THR A 94 5.86 -5.23 -6.53
C THR A 94 5.15 -6.50 -7.02
N ALA A 95 5.79 -7.66 -6.94
CA ALA A 95 5.18 -8.94 -7.32
C ALA A 95 3.91 -9.27 -6.50
N HIS A 96 3.75 -8.65 -5.33
CA HIS A 96 2.62 -8.89 -4.42
C HIS A 96 1.49 -7.87 -4.56
N ILE A 97 1.63 -6.83 -5.39
CA ILE A 97 0.57 -5.85 -5.68
C ILE A 97 -0.10 -6.10 -7.03
N GLU A 98 0.62 -6.71 -7.98
CA GLU A 98 0.18 -6.90 -9.36
C GLU A 98 -1.20 -7.56 -9.48
N ALA A 99 -1.43 -8.69 -8.79
CA ALA A 99 -2.70 -9.41 -8.88
C ALA A 99 -3.90 -8.56 -8.42
N ALA A 100 -3.71 -7.73 -7.38
CA ALA A 100 -4.75 -6.85 -6.89
C ALA A 100 -5.05 -5.73 -7.89
N LEU A 101 -4.03 -5.13 -8.50
CA LEU A 101 -4.20 -4.04 -9.47
C LEU A 101 -4.71 -4.52 -10.84
N ALA A 102 -4.30 -5.70 -11.29
CA ALA A 102 -4.72 -6.26 -12.57
C ALA A 102 -6.23 -6.52 -12.66
N ALA A 103 -6.90 -6.65 -11.51
CA ALA A 103 -8.36 -6.74 -11.45
C ALA A 103 -9.06 -5.40 -11.82
N HIS A 104 -8.33 -4.28 -11.82
CA HIS A 104 -8.89 -2.94 -11.97
C HIS A 104 -8.29 -2.14 -13.14
N ARG A 105 -7.03 -2.36 -13.50
CA ARG A 105 -6.30 -1.57 -14.52
C ARG A 105 -5.35 -2.45 -15.34
N GLU A 106 -5.05 -2.01 -16.57
CA GLU A 106 -3.91 -2.52 -17.32
C GLU A 106 -2.60 -2.18 -16.59
N LEU A 107 -1.70 -3.16 -16.47
CA LEU A 107 -0.41 -2.97 -15.80
C LEU A 107 0.68 -2.65 -16.80
N LEU A 108 1.38 -1.54 -16.57
CA LEU A 108 2.55 -1.13 -17.33
C LEU A 108 3.80 -1.23 -16.45
N PRO A 109 4.94 -1.73 -16.98
CA PRO A 109 6.19 -1.75 -16.23
C PRO A 109 6.85 -0.36 -16.23
N MET A 110 7.46 0.02 -15.10
CA MET A 110 8.41 1.13 -15.06
C MET A 110 9.69 0.71 -15.81
N ARG A 111 9.93 1.33 -16.97
CA ARG A 111 11.14 1.10 -17.80
C ARG A 111 12.29 2.02 -17.39
#